data_AF-A0ABD4JV19-F1
#
_entry.id   AF-A0ABD4JV19-F1
#
_cell.length_a   1.000
_cell.length_b   1.000
_cell.length_c   1.000
_cell.angle_alpha   90.00
_cell.angle_beta   90.00
_cell.angle_gamma   90.00
#
_symmetry.space_group_name_H-M   'P 1'
#
loop_
_entity.id
_entity.type
_entity.pdbx_description
1 polymer ?
#
loop_
_entity_poly.entity_id
_entity_poly.type
_entity_poly.pdbx_seq_one_letter_code
_entity_poly.pdbx_strand_id
1 'polypeptide(L)'
;MGGLTFAPAMDVTHACVRRRFRHISCCACADACPVQAFSFTDSGVSVDESRCIECGDCLFVCPTEAITGIAPRKRFLRGDTLVGPFTEHAPGVNELLLWHAQYHVRFISIDAEQYPDWLLAIARLNLALRRRGEAAWAFKHIPVNEVNIARRALMHVPREVVRACSVVPGQRELRGAFSAFSEAEITLNADSCVLCGACWRSCTENSIRFENAELVLETGRCTGCGGCEAVCQHAAIKVTQTEGTAKRVVIPAYEAVCLTCHRHFWSFSSDEKQCPLCFHHQYGMRNPACC
;
A
#
# COMPACT_ATOMS: atom_id res chain seq x y z
N MET A 1 -32.53 21.38 17.56
CA MET A 1 -32.28 20.82 16.22
C MET A 1 -30.87 20.25 16.21
N GLY A 2 -30.72 19.00 16.67
CA GLY A 2 -29.43 18.31 16.60
C GLY A 2 -29.21 17.89 15.15
N GLY A 3 -28.28 18.55 14.47
CA GLY A 3 -27.91 18.18 13.10
C GLY A 3 -27.45 16.73 13.10
N LEU A 4 -28.17 15.88 12.36
CA LEU A 4 -27.71 14.54 12.03
C LEU A 4 -26.43 14.72 11.21
N THR A 5 -25.28 14.59 11.84
CA THR A 5 -24.00 14.42 11.14
C THR A 5 -24.04 13.02 10.55
N PHE A 6 -24.45 12.92 9.29
CA PHE A 6 -24.27 11.70 8.51
C PHE A 6 -22.77 11.42 8.44
N ALA A 7 -22.35 10.24 8.90
CA ALA A 7 -21.01 9.77 8.57
C ALA A 7 -20.88 9.78 7.04
N PRO A 8 -19.75 10.24 6.48
CA PRO A 8 -19.58 10.28 5.04
C PRO A 8 -19.74 8.87 4.48
N ALA A 9 -20.55 8.73 3.44
CA ALA A 9 -20.73 7.46 2.75
C ALA A 9 -19.39 6.94 2.22
N MET A 10 -19.26 5.62 2.16
CA MET A 10 -18.05 4.98 1.65
C MET A 10 -17.81 5.39 0.19
N ASP A 11 -16.62 5.90 -0.11
CA ASP A 11 -16.26 6.31 -1.48
C ASP A 11 -14.83 5.88 -1.85
N VAL A 12 -14.60 5.72 -3.14
CA VAL A 12 -13.30 5.48 -3.76
C VAL A 12 -12.88 6.75 -4.47
N THR A 13 -11.89 7.47 -3.95
CA THR A 13 -11.47 8.78 -4.46
C THR A 13 -10.73 8.71 -5.81
N HIS A 14 -10.45 9.88 -6.39
CA HIS A 14 -9.56 10.03 -7.56
C HIS A 14 -8.13 9.55 -7.34
N ALA A 15 -7.70 9.23 -6.11
CA ALA A 15 -6.41 8.58 -5.88
C ALA A 15 -6.35 7.15 -6.47
N CYS A 16 -7.51 6.51 -6.66
CA CYS A 16 -7.61 5.16 -7.19
C CYS A 16 -6.94 5.03 -8.55
N VAL A 17 -6.03 4.07 -8.67
CA VAL A 17 -5.28 3.85 -9.91
C VAL A 17 -6.18 3.58 -11.12
N ARG A 18 -7.34 2.93 -10.95
CA ARG A 18 -8.31 2.71 -12.05
C ARG A 18 -8.98 4.00 -12.53
N ARG A 19 -9.11 5.01 -11.65
CA ARG A 19 -9.61 6.34 -12.03
C ARG A 19 -8.51 7.21 -12.64
N ARG A 20 -7.25 6.98 -12.28
CA ARG A 20 -6.08 7.76 -12.76
C ARG A 20 -5.49 7.23 -14.06
N PHE A 21 -5.54 5.92 -14.29
CA PHE A 21 -4.85 5.25 -15.38
C PHE A 21 -5.80 4.29 -16.12
N ARG A 22 -6.03 4.56 -17.40
CA ARG A 22 -7.01 3.85 -18.24
C ARG A 22 -6.74 2.34 -18.41
N HIS A 23 -5.48 1.94 -18.42
CA HIS A 23 -5.07 0.57 -18.76
C HIS A 23 -4.66 -0.28 -17.56
N ILE A 24 -5.08 0.09 -16.34
CA ILE A 24 -4.72 -0.63 -15.14
C ILE A 24 -5.82 -1.62 -14.70
N SER A 25 -5.40 -2.80 -14.24
CA SER A 25 -6.28 -3.92 -13.88
C SER A 25 -6.38 -4.20 -12.38
N CYS A 26 -5.96 -3.26 -11.52
CA CYS A 26 -5.95 -3.45 -10.06
C CYS A 26 -7.33 -3.88 -9.51
N CYS A 27 -7.34 -4.99 -8.78
CA CYS A 27 -8.52 -5.60 -8.15
C CYS A 27 -8.43 -5.72 -6.62
N ALA A 28 -7.39 -5.15 -5.98
CA ALA A 28 -7.07 -5.37 -4.57
C ALA A 28 -8.26 -5.20 -3.59
N CYS A 29 -9.06 -4.14 -3.74
CA CYS A 29 -10.23 -3.92 -2.88
C CYS A 29 -11.35 -4.95 -3.09
N ALA A 30 -11.57 -5.41 -4.32
CA ALA A 30 -12.55 -6.43 -4.65
C ALA A 30 -12.09 -7.80 -4.14
N ASP A 31 -10.81 -8.14 -4.36
CA ASP A 31 -10.23 -9.42 -3.92
C ASP A 31 -10.26 -9.58 -2.40
N ALA A 32 -10.08 -8.49 -1.66
CA ALA A 32 -10.10 -8.50 -0.20
C ALA A 32 -11.51 -8.37 0.39
N CYS A 33 -12.54 -8.08 -0.41
CA CYS A 33 -13.87 -7.82 0.12
C CYS A 33 -14.64 -9.13 0.36
N PRO A 34 -14.92 -9.53 1.62
CA PRO A 34 -15.58 -10.80 1.92
C PRO A 34 -17.02 -10.86 1.40
N VAL A 35 -17.64 -9.69 1.21
CA VAL A 35 -19.03 -9.53 0.77
C VAL A 35 -19.14 -9.05 -0.67
N GLN A 36 -18.01 -8.98 -1.41
CA GLN A 36 -17.93 -8.56 -2.81
C GLN A 36 -18.73 -7.29 -3.14
N ALA A 37 -18.58 -6.25 -2.30
CA ALA A 37 -19.27 -4.97 -2.46
C ALA A 37 -18.68 -4.12 -3.61
N PHE A 38 -17.48 -4.44 -4.10
CA PHE A 38 -16.83 -3.67 -5.17
C PHE A 38 -17.15 -4.23 -6.55
N SER A 39 -17.38 -3.32 -7.50
CA SER A 39 -17.55 -3.61 -8.92
C SER A 39 -16.70 -2.66 -9.77
N PHE A 40 -16.33 -3.11 -10.96
CA PHE A 40 -15.52 -2.34 -11.90
C PHE A 40 -16.34 -2.01 -13.14
N THR A 41 -16.35 -0.73 -13.50
CA THR A 41 -17.04 -0.19 -14.67
C THR A 41 -16.03 0.53 -15.56
N ASP A 42 -16.48 0.97 -16.75
CA ASP A 42 -15.68 1.80 -17.65
C ASP A 42 -15.26 3.14 -17.02
N SER A 43 -16.03 3.64 -16.04
CA SER A 43 -15.77 4.87 -15.30
C SER A 43 -14.90 4.68 -14.04
N GLY A 44 -14.55 3.44 -13.68
CA GLY A 44 -13.61 3.15 -12.61
C GLY A 44 -14.06 2.05 -11.65
N VAL A 45 -14.33 2.42 -10.40
CA VAL A 45 -14.68 1.51 -9.29
C VAL A 45 -15.94 2.05 -8.62
N SER A 46 -16.92 1.17 -8.40
CA SER A 46 -18.16 1.41 -7.66
C SER A 46 -18.27 0.49 -6.45
N VAL A 47 -18.97 0.97 -5.42
CA VAL A 47 -19.22 0.23 -4.17
C VAL A 47 -20.73 0.09 -3.97
N ASP A 48 -21.19 -1.12 -3.71
CA ASP A 48 -22.54 -1.41 -3.26
C ASP A 48 -22.60 -1.25 -1.72
N GLU A 49 -23.06 -0.07 -1.28
CA GLU A 49 -23.18 0.26 0.14
C GLU A 49 -24.11 -0.70 0.88
N SER A 50 -25.13 -1.25 0.22
CA SER A 50 -26.09 -2.17 0.85
C SER A 50 -25.46 -3.51 1.23
N ARG A 51 -24.36 -3.89 0.58
CA ARG A 51 -23.60 -5.11 0.86
C ARG A 51 -22.42 -4.86 1.80
N CYS A 52 -21.96 -3.62 1.93
CA CYS A 52 -20.78 -3.31 2.73
C CYS A 52 -21.05 -3.56 4.22
N ILE A 53 -20.18 -4.37 4.84
CA ILE A 53 -20.25 -4.68 6.29
C ILE A 53 -19.24 -3.86 7.10
N GLU A 54 -18.61 -2.86 6.50
CA GLU A 54 -17.58 -2.01 7.12
C GLU A 54 -16.48 -2.85 7.82
N CYS A 55 -16.00 -3.93 7.18
CA CYS A 55 -14.94 -4.77 7.73
C CYS A 55 -13.60 -4.03 7.79
N GLY A 56 -13.36 -3.12 6.84
CA GLY A 56 -12.14 -2.31 6.77
C GLY A 56 -10.99 -2.94 5.99
N ASP A 57 -11.08 -4.20 5.52
CA ASP A 57 -9.98 -4.90 4.83
C ASP A 57 -9.43 -4.12 3.64
N CYS A 58 -10.32 -3.49 2.88
CA CYS A 58 -9.99 -2.70 1.71
C CYS A 58 -9.06 -1.50 2.04
N LEU A 59 -9.13 -0.94 3.26
CA LEU A 59 -8.22 0.11 3.74
C LEU A 59 -6.77 -0.38 3.85
N PHE A 60 -6.56 -1.68 4.07
CA PHE A 60 -5.24 -2.28 4.27
C PHE A 60 -4.62 -2.86 2.99
N VAL A 61 -5.39 -3.00 1.92
CA VAL A 61 -4.90 -3.55 0.64
C VAL A 61 -4.88 -2.53 -0.49
N CYS A 62 -5.54 -1.38 -0.36
CA CYS A 62 -5.53 -0.36 -1.40
C CYS A 62 -4.12 0.23 -1.56
N PRO A 63 -3.45 0.08 -2.72
CA PRO A 63 -2.06 0.51 -2.89
C PRO A 63 -1.89 2.03 -2.99
N THR A 64 -3.00 2.77 -3.06
CA THR A 64 -3.03 4.24 -3.16
C THR A 64 -3.91 4.88 -2.11
N GLU A 65 -4.37 4.10 -1.13
CA GLU A 65 -5.21 4.57 -0.01
C GLU A 65 -6.42 5.38 -0.49
N ALA A 66 -7.03 4.94 -1.59
CA ALA A 66 -8.10 5.67 -2.25
C ALA A 66 -9.47 5.55 -1.57
N ILE A 67 -9.60 4.70 -0.56
CA ILE A 67 -10.89 4.36 0.07
C ILE A 67 -11.14 5.26 1.27
N THR A 68 -12.33 5.85 1.33
CA THR A 68 -12.75 6.81 2.36
C THR A 68 -14.18 6.48 2.84
N GLY A 69 -14.65 7.17 3.87
CA GLY A 69 -16.00 6.99 4.42
C GLY A 69 -16.17 5.79 5.36
N ILE A 70 -15.12 5.00 5.57
CA ILE A 70 -15.07 3.94 6.59
C ILE A 70 -13.82 4.08 7.47
N ALA A 71 -13.90 3.61 8.71
CA ALA A 71 -12.80 3.64 9.67
C ALA A 71 -12.22 2.23 9.90
N PRO A 72 -10.92 2.12 10.24
CA PRO A 72 -10.35 0.84 10.69
C PRO A 72 -11.09 0.34 11.94
N ARG A 73 -11.32 -0.97 12.02
CA ARG A 73 -12.02 -1.56 13.16
C ARG A 73 -11.21 -1.39 14.45
N LYS A 74 -11.91 -1.06 15.53
CA LYS A 74 -11.31 -1.05 16.87
C LYS A 74 -11.11 -2.47 17.36
N ARG A 75 -9.96 -2.74 17.96
CA ARG A 75 -9.65 -3.97 18.69
C ARG A 75 -9.19 -3.63 20.11
N PHE A 76 -9.13 -4.66 20.95
CA PHE A 76 -8.90 -4.51 22.38
C PHE A 76 -7.50 -5.00 22.73
N LEU A 77 -6.73 -4.15 23.39
CA LEU A 77 -5.37 -4.46 23.83
C LEU A 77 -5.28 -4.51 25.34
N ARG A 78 -4.49 -5.47 25.83
CA ARG A 78 -3.96 -5.50 27.19
C ARG A 78 -2.44 -5.65 27.11
N GLY A 79 -1.73 -4.53 27.28
CA GLY A 79 -0.28 -4.49 27.07
C GLY A 79 0.08 -4.84 25.61
N ASP A 80 0.91 -5.86 25.43
CA ASP A 80 1.38 -6.42 24.16
C ASP A 80 0.47 -7.54 23.60
N THR A 81 -0.70 -7.73 24.21
CA THR A 81 -1.60 -8.84 23.93
C THR A 81 -2.92 -8.33 23.35
N LEU A 82 -3.30 -8.85 22.18
CA LEU A 82 -4.64 -8.66 21.62
C LEU A 82 -5.64 -9.55 22.38
N VAL A 83 -6.72 -8.95 22.86
CA VAL A 83 -7.76 -9.61 23.65
C VAL A 83 -9.13 -9.37 23.04
N GLY A 84 -10.12 -10.16 23.48
CA GLY A 84 -11.49 -10.02 23.02
C GLY A 84 -12.21 -8.76 23.53
N PRO A 85 -13.43 -8.49 23.04
CA PRO A 85 -14.19 -9.34 22.11
C PRO A 85 -13.59 -9.39 20.68
N PHE A 86 -13.66 -10.56 20.06
CA PHE A 86 -13.22 -10.79 18.68
C PHE A 86 -14.41 -10.85 17.72
N THR A 87 -14.17 -10.43 16.48
CA THR A 87 -15.13 -10.55 15.37
C THR A 87 -15.07 -11.95 14.77
N GLU A 88 -16.17 -12.44 14.18
CA GLU A 88 -16.15 -13.70 13.42
C GLU A 88 -15.19 -13.59 12.23
N HIS A 89 -15.34 -12.53 11.43
CA HIS A 89 -14.40 -12.20 10.36
C HIS A 89 -13.06 -11.73 10.94
N ALA A 90 -12.00 -12.48 10.65
CA ALA A 90 -10.66 -12.18 11.11
C ALA A 90 -9.98 -11.06 10.29
N PRO A 91 -9.05 -10.29 10.88
CA PRO A 91 -8.24 -9.31 10.14
C PRO A 91 -7.42 -9.96 9.02
N GLY A 92 -7.19 -9.20 7.95
CA GLY A 92 -6.12 -9.48 6.99
C GLY A 92 -4.71 -9.37 7.59
N VAL A 93 -3.73 -9.95 6.90
CA VAL A 93 -2.30 -9.94 7.34
C VAL A 93 -1.76 -8.52 7.50
N ASN A 94 -2.09 -7.61 6.58
CA ASN A 94 -1.58 -6.24 6.60
C ASN A 94 -2.07 -5.46 7.84
N GLU A 95 -3.31 -5.68 8.27
CA GLU A 95 -3.80 -5.09 9.52
C GLU A 95 -2.99 -5.63 10.71
N LEU A 96 -2.81 -6.95 10.80
CA LEU A 96 -2.08 -7.58 11.89
C LEU A 96 -0.59 -7.18 11.94
N LEU A 97 0.04 -7.00 10.78
CA LEU A 97 1.40 -6.45 10.68
C LEU A 97 1.47 -5.02 11.22
N LEU A 98 0.45 -4.19 11.00
CA LEU A 98 0.39 -2.85 11.57
C LEU A 98 0.15 -2.89 13.09
N TRP A 99 -0.63 -3.86 13.61
CA TRP A 99 -0.72 -4.08 15.06
C TRP A 99 0.63 -4.47 15.65
N HIS A 100 1.38 -5.32 14.95
CA HIS A 100 2.73 -5.71 15.35
C HIS A 100 3.69 -4.52 15.38
N ALA A 101 3.60 -3.61 14.39
CA ALA A 101 4.51 -2.47 14.25
C ALA A 101 4.13 -1.27 15.13
N GLN A 102 2.87 -0.83 15.09
CA GLN A 102 2.41 0.40 15.75
C GLN A 102 2.17 0.23 17.26
N TYR A 103 1.79 -0.97 17.69
CA TYR A 103 1.44 -1.26 19.09
C TYR A 103 2.32 -2.32 19.75
N HIS A 104 3.35 -2.82 19.03
CA HIS A 104 4.25 -3.86 19.52
C HIS A 104 3.52 -5.11 20.02
N VAL A 105 2.38 -5.44 19.42
CA VAL A 105 1.63 -6.65 19.80
C VAL A 105 2.48 -7.88 19.48
N ARG A 106 2.58 -8.81 20.42
CA ARG A 106 3.31 -10.08 20.31
C ARG A 106 2.49 -11.28 20.74
N PHE A 107 1.34 -11.05 21.37
CA PHE A 107 0.50 -12.11 21.86
C PHE A 107 -0.96 -11.92 21.47
N ILE A 108 -1.71 -13.02 21.46
CA ILE A 108 -3.16 -13.02 21.38
C ILE A 108 -3.74 -13.95 22.46
N SER A 109 -4.78 -13.50 23.14
CA SER A 109 -5.57 -14.30 24.09
C SER A 109 -6.95 -14.52 23.50
N ILE A 110 -7.14 -15.67 22.85
CA ILE A 110 -8.37 -16.02 22.13
C ILE A 110 -8.72 -17.49 22.38
N ASP A 111 -10.02 -17.79 22.40
CA ASP A 111 -10.51 -19.15 22.26
C ASP A 111 -10.49 -19.54 20.77
N ALA A 112 -9.49 -20.32 20.37
CA ALA A 112 -9.27 -20.66 18.97
C ALA A 112 -10.38 -21.58 18.41
N GLU A 113 -11.10 -22.32 19.25
CA GLU A 113 -12.19 -23.20 18.81
C GLU A 113 -13.41 -22.36 18.41
N GLN A 114 -13.67 -21.27 19.13
CA GLN A 114 -14.76 -20.34 18.82
C GLN A 114 -14.45 -19.47 17.59
N TYR A 115 -13.17 -19.21 17.30
CA TYR A 115 -12.74 -18.28 16.25
C TYR A 115 -11.71 -18.92 15.29
N PRO A 116 -12.10 -19.91 14.47
CA PRO A 116 -11.17 -20.62 13.58
C PRO A 116 -10.51 -19.71 12.53
N ASP A 117 -11.22 -18.70 12.01
CA ASP A 117 -10.67 -17.76 11.03
C ASP A 117 -9.49 -16.96 11.58
N TRP A 118 -9.52 -16.66 12.89
CA TRP A 118 -8.41 -15.99 13.56
C TRP A 118 -7.18 -16.86 13.63
N LEU A 119 -7.33 -18.17 13.85
CA LEU A 119 -6.20 -19.10 13.85
C LEU A 119 -5.46 -19.06 12.51
N LEU A 120 -6.21 -19.07 11.40
CA LEU A 120 -5.64 -18.95 10.06
C LEU A 120 -4.99 -17.58 9.83
N ALA A 121 -5.62 -16.50 10.27
CA ALA A 121 -5.07 -15.14 10.16
C ALA A 121 -3.74 -15.00 10.92
N ILE A 122 -3.65 -15.53 12.15
CA ILE A 122 -2.42 -15.53 12.95
C ILE A 122 -1.34 -16.42 12.32
N ALA A 123 -1.71 -17.56 11.74
CA ALA A 123 -0.76 -18.40 11.01
C ALA A 123 -0.15 -17.65 9.80
N ARG A 124 -1.00 -16.99 8.99
CA ARG A 124 -0.56 -16.17 7.85
C ARG A 124 0.32 -14.99 8.29
N LEU A 125 -0.06 -14.30 9.36
CA LEU A 125 0.76 -13.27 9.99
C LEU A 125 2.15 -13.81 10.37
N ASN A 126 2.19 -14.94 11.07
CA ASN A 126 3.45 -15.51 11.56
C ASN A 126 4.38 -15.94 10.42
N LEU A 127 3.83 -16.41 9.29
CA LEU A 127 4.64 -16.63 8.08
C LEU A 127 5.20 -15.32 7.52
N ALA A 128 4.39 -14.27 7.43
CA ALA A 128 4.83 -12.95 6.96
C ALA A 128 5.91 -12.33 7.86
N LEU A 129 5.76 -12.45 9.19
CA LEU A 129 6.74 -12.01 10.19
C LEU A 129 8.06 -12.78 10.07
N ARG A 130 8.00 -14.11 9.96
CA ARG A 130 9.21 -14.94 9.78
C ARG A 130 9.99 -14.57 8.52
N ARG A 131 9.30 -14.34 7.39
CA ARG A 131 9.94 -13.85 6.15
C ARG A 131 10.62 -12.50 6.33
N ARG A 132 10.17 -11.70 7.30
CA ARG A 132 10.72 -10.40 7.66
C ARG A 132 11.81 -10.46 8.75
N GLY A 133 12.13 -11.64 9.26
CA GLY A 133 13.04 -11.81 10.39
C GLY A 133 12.43 -11.36 11.73
N GLU A 134 11.12 -11.17 11.80
CA GLU A 134 10.41 -10.70 12.99
C GLU A 134 9.93 -11.86 13.88
N ALA A 135 9.78 -11.55 15.18
CA ALA A 135 9.23 -12.50 16.14
C ALA A 135 7.75 -12.79 15.86
N ALA A 136 7.41 -14.07 15.72
CA ALA A 136 6.05 -14.54 15.56
C ALA A 136 5.18 -14.22 16.79
N TRP A 137 3.89 -14.01 16.57
CA TRP A 137 2.93 -13.91 17.65
C TRP A 137 2.68 -15.27 18.29
N ALA A 138 2.55 -15.26 19.62
CA ALA A 138 2.24 -16.44 20.41
C ALA A 138 0.86 -16.33 21.07
N PHE A 139 0.28 -17.48 21.43
CA PHE A 139 -0.92 -17.51 22.24
C PHE A 139 -0.56 -17.28 23.71
N LYS A 140 -1.33 -16.44 24.38
CA LYS A 140 -1.18 -16.18 25.81
C LYS A 140 -2.54 -16.34 26.46
N HIS A 141 -2.67 -17.34 27.33
CA HIS A 141 -3.90 -17.49 28.09
C HIS A 141 -3.95 -16.40 29.16
N ILE A 142 -4.87 -15.46 29.00
CA ILE A 142 -5.18 -14.47 30.03
C ILE A 142 -6.44 -14.99 30.74
N PRO A 143 -6.33 -15.45 32.00
CA PRO A 143 -7.51 -15.86 32.74
C PRO A 143 -8.49 -14.69 32.80
N VAL A 144 -9.70 -14.92 32.31
CA VAL A 144 -10.84 -14.06 32.61
C VAL A 144 -11.07 -14.26 34.10
N ASN A 145 -10.46 -13.41 34.93
CA ASN A 145 -10.70 -13.51 36.35
C ASN A 145 -12.21 -13.25 36.53
N GLU A 146 -12.98 -14.29 36.88
CA GLU A 146 -14.30 -14.17 37.48
C GLU A 146 -14.13 -13.42 38.81
N VAL A 147 -13.94 -12.10 38.73
CA VAL A 147 -13.73 -11.34 39.95
C VAL A 147 -15.06 -10.89 40.46
N ASN A 148 -15.44 -11.51 41.58
CA ASN A 148 -16.40 -10.96 42.51
C ASN A 148 -15.96 -9.51 42.85
N ILE A 149 -16.70 -8.54 42.32
CA ILE A 149 -16.40 -7.10 42.34
C ILE A 149 -16.08 -6.62 43.76
N ALA A 150 -16.76 -7.19 44.76
CA ALA A 150 -16.56 -6.89 46.18
C ALA A 150 -15.15 -7.25 46.69
N ARG A 151 -14.57 -8.36 46.22
CA ARG A 151 -13.25 -8.85 46.67
C ARG A 151 -12.10 -8.04 46.07
N ARG A 152 -12.30 -7.40 44.91
CA ARG A 152 -11.31 -6.55 44.22
C ARG A 152 -11.17 -5.17 44.88
N ALA A 153 -12.29 -4.61 45.36
CA ALA A 153 -12.30 -3.31 46.06
C ALA A 153 -11.53 -3.36 47.39
N LEU A 154 -11.58 -4.50 48.10
CA LEU A 154 -10.88 -4.72 49.37
C LEU A 154 -9.35 -4.85 49.23
N MET A 155 -8.84 -5.31 48.08
CA MET A 155 -7.42 -5.63 47.90
C MET A 155 -6.63 -4.60 47.07
N HIS A 156 -7.22 -3.44 46.75
CA HIS A 156 -6.59 -2.39 45.93
C HIS A 156 -5.90 -2.91 44.66
N VAL A 157 -6.43 -3.99 44.06
CA VAL A 157 -5.84 -4.58 42.84
C VAL A 157 -6.10 -3.60 41.68
N PRO A 158 -5.06 -3.11 41.00
CA PRO A 158 -5.24 -2.22 39.85
C PRO A 158 -6.14 -2.89 38.82
N ARG A 159 -7.11 -2.14 38.25
CA ARG A 159 -7.82 -2.61 37.07
C ARG A 159 -6.80 -2.73 35.94
N GLU A 160 -6.52 -3.95 35.49
CA GLU A 160 -5.74 -4.16 34.28
C GLU A 160 -6.51 -3.54 33.11
N VAL A 161 -5.98 -2.45 32.57
CA VAL A 161 -6.72 -1.59 31.63
C VAL A 161 -6.69 -2.22 30.25
N VAL A 162 -7.85 -2.68 29.79
CA VAL A 162 -8.08 -3.01 28.38
C VAL A 162 -8.32 -1.72 27.62
N ARG A 163 -7.58 -1.47 26.54
CA ARG A 163 -7.73 -0.29 25.69
C ARG A 163 -8.34 -0.67 24.35
N ALA A 164 -9.47 -0.06 24.01
CA ALA A 164 -10.02 -0.10 22.66
C ALA A 164 -9.27 0.90 21.76
N CYS A 165 -8.64 0.41 20.70
CA CYS A 165 -7.85 1.23 19.77
C CYS A 165 -7.89 0.66 18.35
N SER A 166 -7.41 1.41 17.38
CA SER A 166 -7.28 0.99 16.00
C SER A 166 -5.88 1.32 15.50
N VAL A 167 -5.41 0.59 14.49
CA VAL A 167 -4.19 0.94 13.75
C VAL A 167 -4.52 2.00 12.70
N VAL A 168 -3.52 2.82 12.35
CA VAL A 168 -3.59 3.66 11.15
C VAL A 168 -3.46 2.72 9.94
N PRO A 169 -4.48 2.62 9.05
CA PRO A 169 -4.44 1.71 7.93
C PRO A 169 -3.64 2.28 6.76
N GLY A 170 -3.33 1.43 5.79
CA GLY A 170 -2.74 1.85 4.52
C GLY A 170 -1.45 1.13 4.18
N GLN A 171 -1.17 1.03 2.87
CA GLN A 171 0.06 0.44 2.38
C GLN A 171 1.27 1.33 2.67
N ARG A 172 1.11 2.66 2.77
CA ARG A 172 2.23 3.55 3.12
C ARG A 172 2.71 3.33 4.54
N GLU A 173 1.78 3.23 5.50
CA GLU A 173 2.11 2.89 6.89
C GLU A 173 2.86 1.56 6.97
N LEU A 174 2.39 0.57 6.20
CA LEU A 174 3.02 -0.75 6.17
C LEU A 174 4.43 -0.68 5.56
N ARG A 175 4.63 0.07 4.47
CA ARG A 175 5.96 0.26 3.85
C ARG A 175 6.90 1.06 4.76
N GLY A 176 6.39 2.03 5.51
CA GLY A 176 7.17 2.74 6.52
C GLY A 176 7.65 1.81 7.64
N ALA A 177 6.75 0.97 8.15
CA ALA A 177 7.06 0.01 9.21
C ALA A 177 8.05 -1.09 8.78
N PHE A 178 7.98 -1.55 7.53
CA PHE A 178 8.79 -2.66 7.00
C PHE A 178 9.59 -2.28 5.76
N SER A 179 10.30 -1.15 5.82
CA SER A 179 11.02 -0.57 4.67
C SER A 179 12.16 -1.44 4.11
N ALA A 180 12.67 -2.39 4.89
CA ALA A 180 13.66 -3.37 4.45
C ALA A 180 13.09 -4.45 3.52
N PHE A 181 11.75 -4.54 3.40
CA PHE A 181 11.06 -5.55 2.61
C PHE A 181 10.14 -4.90 1.57
N SER A 182 10.08 -5.53 0.40
CA SER A 182 9.17 -5.13 -0.66
C SER A 182 8.32 -6.32 -1.09
N GLU A 183 7.07 -6.03 -1.46
CA GLU A 183 6.17 -6.97 -2.12
C GLU A 183 6.03 -6.64 -3.61
N ALA A 184 6.81 -5.66 -4.08
CA ALA A 184 6.90 -5.26 -5.47
C ALA A 184 8.35 -5.13 -5.92
N GLU A 185 8.64 -5.57 -7.13
CA GLU A 185 9.88 -5.31 -7.84
C GLU A 185 9.61 -4.34 -8.99
N ILE A 186 10.48 -3.35 -9.12
CA ILE A 186 10.47 -2.39 -10.22
C ILE A 186 11.67 -2.72 -11.10
N THR A 187 11.42 -3.09 -12.36
CA THR A 187 12.47 -3.28 -13.36
C THR A 187 12.40 -2.19 -14.41
N LEU A 188 13.56 -1.69 -14.83
CA LEU A 188 13.70 -0.67 -15.87
C LEU A 188 14.60 -1.21 -16.98
N ASN A 189 14.13 -1.12 -18.22
CA ASN A 189 14.94 -1.34 -19.41
C ASN A 189 15.54 0.00 -19.88
N ALA A 190 16.85 0.15 -19.75
CA ALA A 190 17.56 1.37 -20.16
C ALA A 190 17.55 1.58 -21.69
N ASP A 191 17.46 0.50 -22.48
CA ASP A 191 17.49 0.58 -23.95
C ASP A 191 16.20 1.16 -24.53
N SER A 192 15.05 0.95 -23.86
CA SER A 192 13.76 1.52 -24.27
C SER A 192 13.36 2.76 -23.47
N CYS A 193 14.00 3.03 -22.33
CA CYS A 193 13.67 4.18 -21.51
C CYS A 193 14.33 5.45 -22.05
N VAL A 194 13.51 6.45 -22.37
CA VAL A 194 13.95 7.72 -22.93
C VAL A 194 14.04 8.86 -21.90
N LEU A 195 14.00 8.55 -20.60
CA LEU A 195 14.03 9.52 -19.50
C LEU A 195 13.02 10.69 -19.62
N CYS A 196 11.82 10.43 -20.16
CA CYS A 196 10.78 11.46 -20.32
C CYS A 196 10.15 11.94 -19.00
N GLY A 197 10.29 11.13 -17.94
CA GLY A 197 9.85 11.43 -16.59
C GLY A 197 8.40 11.21 -16.24
N ALA A 198 7.62 10.55 -17.11
CA ALA A 198 6.26 10.18 -16.78
C ALA A 198 6.18 9.33 -15.50
N CYS A 199 7.07 8.33 -15.35
CA CYS A 199 7.06 7.41 -14.22
C CYS A 199 7.30 8.10 -12.87
N TRP A 200 8.41 8.85 -12.70
CA TRP A 200 8.72 9.51 -11.43
C TRP A 200 7.76 10.65 -11.09
N ARG A 201 7.24 11.40 -12.09
CA ARG A 201 6.20 12.41 -11.84
C ARG A 201 4.86 11.82 -11.44
N SER A 202 4.56 10.59 -11.86
CA SER A 202 3.30 9.91 -11.51
C SER A 202 3.34 9.15 -10.17
N CYS A 203 4.55 8.85 -9.66
CA CYS A 203 4.76 8.04 -8.47
C CYS A 203 4.46 8.84 -7.19
N THR A 204 3.31 8.58 -6.57
CA THR A 204 2.90 9.23 -5.31
C THR A 204 3.71 8.77 -4.11
N GLU A 205 4.39 7.63 -4.23
CA GLU A 205 5.15 7.00 -3.16
C GLU A 205 6.64 7.39 -3.16
N ASN A 206 7.06 8.19 -4.16
CA ASN A 206 8.45 8.55 -4.38
C ASN A 206 9.39 7.33 -4.46
N SER A 207 8.88 6.17 -4.88
CA SER A 207 9.66 4.96 -5.16
C SER A 207 10.50 5.09 -6.44
N ILE A 208 10.16 6.05 -7.30
CA ILE A 208 10.90 6.40 -8.50
C ILE A 208 11.13 7.91 -8.42
N ARG A 209 12.39 8.34 -8.42
CA ARG A 209 12.78 9.75 -8.35
C ARG A 209 13.87 10.06 -9.37
N PHE A 210 13.94 11.31 -9.78
CA PHE A 210 15.06 11.81 -10.57
C PHE A 210 15.67 12.99 -9.82
N GLU A 211 16.86 12.81 -9.27
CA GLU A 211 17.55 13.77 -8.41
C GLU A 211 19.06 13.73 -8.70
N ASN A 212 19.72 14.89 -8.72
CA ASN A 212 21.16 14.99 -8.97
C ASN A 212 21.66 14.27 -10.24
N ALA A 213 20.88 14.35 -11.33
CA ALA A 213 21.15 13.61 -12.58
C ALA A 213 21.19 12.08 -12.41
N GLU A 214 20.48 11.55 -11.42
CA GLU A 214 20.34 10.11 -11.19
C GLU A 214 18.86 9.72 -11.17
N LEU A 215 18.53 8.62 -11.85
CA LEU A 215 17.25 7.94 -11.71
C LEU A 215 17.35 6.93 -10.57
N VAL A 216 16.59 7.17 -9.50
CA VAL A 216 16.58 6.36 -8.28
C VAL A 216 15.30 5.53 -8.23
N LEU A 217 15.45 4.21 -8.09
CA LEU A 217 14.37 3.24 -7.87
C LEU A 217 14.52 2.64 -6.46
N GLU A 218 13.52 2.81 -5.60
CA GLU A 218 13.49 2.32 -4.22
C GLU A 218 12.25 1.47 -3.98
N THR A 219 12.40 0.15 -4.00
CA THR A 219 11.25 -0.76 -3.90
C THR A 219 10.65 -0.83 -2.51
N GLY A 220 11.41 -0.52 -1.45
CA GLY A 220 10.90 -0.50 -0.06
C GLY A 220 9.77 0.51 0.17
N ARG A 221 9.62 1.51 -0.69
CA ARG A 221 8.51 2.48 -0.68
C ARG A 221 7.37 2.10 -1.63
N CYS A 222 7.61 1.14 -2.53
CA CYS A 222 6.66 0.82 -3.59
C CYS A 222 5.48 0.06 -3.03
N THR A 223 4.27 0.56 -3.31
CA THR A 223 3.02 -0.12 -2.96
C THR A 223 2.55 -1.10 -4.05
N GLY A 224 3.32 -1.25 -5.13
CA GLY A 224 2.95 -2.10 -6.26
C GLY A 224 1.76 -1.58 -7.07
N CYS A 225 1.47 -0.28 -7.00
CA CYS A 225 0.26 0.30 -7.59
C CYS A 225 0.19 0.25 -9.12
N GLY A 226 1.30 -0.03 -9.82
CA GLY A 226 1.37 -0.16 -11.27
C GLY A 226 1.24 1.14 -12.07
N GLY A 227 1.07 2.30 -11.41
CA GLY A 227 0.89 3.58 -12.10
C GLY A 227 2.05 3.96 -13.02
N CYS A 228 3.28 3.70 -12.59
CA CYS A 228 4.48 4.01 -13.40
C CYS A 228 4.58 3.18 -14.69
N GLU A 229 4.14 1.92 -14.66
CA GLU A 229 4.04 1.04 -15.83
C GLU A 229 2.93 1.54 -16.77
N ALA A 230 1.78 1.92 -16.22
CA ALA A 230 0.64 2.41 -16.99
C ALA A 230 0.91 3.73 -17.75
N VAL A 231 1.79 4.60 -17.25
CA VAL A 231 2.16 5.86 -17.93
C VAL A 231 3.33 5.73 -18.89
N CYS A 232 4.01 4.58 -18.92
CA CYS A 232 5.21 4.40 -19.72
C CYS A 232 4.85 4.07 -21.17
N GLN A 233 4.87 5.07 -22.04
CA GLN A 233 4.59 4.91 -23.48
C GLN A 233 5.63 4.04 -24.21
N HIS A 234 6.80 3.81 -23.60
CA HIS A 234 7.90 3.03 -24.18
C HIS A 234 7.98 1.61 -23.60
N ALA A 235 7.04 1.21 -22.73
CA ALA A 235 7.03 -0.07 -22.04
C ALA A 235 8.38 -0.40 -21.35
N ALA A 236 9.08 0.64 -20.88
CA ALA A 236 10.43 0.54 -20.35
C ALA A 236 10.49 0.24 -18.85
N ILE A 237 9.35 0.30 -18.15
CA ILE A 237 9.27 0.04 -16.72
C ILE A 237 8.17 -0.98 -16.45
N LYS A 238 8.44 -1.93 -15.54
CA LYS A 238 7.50 -2.97 -15.15
C LYS A 238 7.46 -3.11 -13.63
N VAL A 239 6.27 -3.32 -13.09
CA VAL A 239 6.03 -3.59 -11.68
C VAL A 239 5.54 -5.01 -11.51
N THR A 240 6.32 -5.85 -10.82
CA THR A 240 5.97 -7.24 -10.57
C THR A 240 5.72 -7.46 -9.07
N GLN A 241 4.64 -8.16 -8.73
CA GLN A 241 4.35 -8.53 -7.33
C GLN A 241 5.28 -9.68 -6.93
N THR A 242 6.24 -9.41 -6.06
CA THR A 242 7.20 -10.40 -5.58
C THR A 242 7.68 -10.01 -4.19
N GLU A 243 7.72 -10.99 -3.29
CA GLU A 243 8.22 -10.78 -1.94
C GLU A 243 9.74 -10.88 -1.92
N GLY A 244 10.41 -9.88 -1.35
CA GLY A 244 11.86 -9.90 -1.20
C GLY A 244 12.40 -8.75 -0.37
N THR A 245 13.73 -8.69 -0.31
CA THR A 245 14.42 -7.54 0.28
C THR A 245 14.19 -6.30 -0.58
N ALA A 246 14.00 -5.16 0.07
CA ALA A 246 13.91 -3.88 -0.61
C ALA A 246 15.23 -3.59 -1.35
N LYS A 247 15.11 -3.12 -2.60
CA LYS A 247 16.23 -2.79 -3.48
C LYS A 247 16.26 -1.28 -3.69
N ARG A 248 17.47 -0.74 -3.74
CA ARG A 248 17.75 0.62 -4.18
C ARG A 248 18.67 0.55 -5.40
N VAL A 249 18.17 0.98 -6.54
CA VAL A 249 18.91 1.04 -7.81
C VAL A 249 19.07 2.51 -8.17
N VAL A 250 20.30 2.91 -8.46
CA VAL A 250 20.64 4.26 -8.88
C VAL A 250 21.26 4.16 -10.27
N ILE A 251 20.69 4.88 -11.23
CA ILE A 251 21.12 4.86 -12.62
C ILE A 251 21.52 6.29 -13.01
N PRO A 252 22.79 6.56 -13.32
CA PRO A 252 23.22 7.88 -13.72
C PRO A 252 22.62 8.26 -15.07
N ALA A 253 22.29 9.53 -15.21
CA ALA A 253 21.85 10.15 -16.45
C ALA A 253 22.75 11.33 -16.79
N TYR A 254 22.93 11.54 -18.08
CA TYR A 254 23.78 12.59 -18.63
C TYR A 254 22.91 13.57 -19.39
N GLU A 255 23.14 14.85 -19.14
CA GLU A 255 22.51 15.92 -19.91
C GLU A 255 23.20 16.04 -21.26
N ALA A 256 22.41 16.11 -22.33
CA ALA A 256 22.90 16.27 -23.69
C ALA A 256 22.05 17.29 -24.46
N VAL A 257 22.62 17.83 -25.54
CA VAL A 257 21.94 18.75 -26.45
C VAL A 257 21.80 18.10 -27.82
N CYS A 258 20.57 18.03 -28.33
CA CYS A 258 20.29 17.37 -29.61
C CYS A 258 20.89 18.16 -30.79
N LEU A 259 21.65 17.50 -31.67
CA LEU A 259 22.24 18.16 -32.85
C LEU A 259 21.22 18.61 -33.90
N THR A 260 20.02 18.01 -33.93
CA THR A 260 18.97 18.34 -34.91
C THR A 260 18.06 19.48 -34.47
N CYS A 261 17.58 19.44 -33.23
CA CYS A 261 16.61 20.43 -32.73
C CYS A 261 17.17 21.39 -31.67
N HIS A 262 18.42 21.17 -31.22
CA HIS A 262 19.11 21.95 -30.18
C HIS A 262 18.41 21.98 -28.82
N ARG A 263 17.51 21.03 -28.54
CA ARG A 263 16.87 20.88 -27.22
C ARG A 263 17.76 20.06 -26.28
N HIS A 264 17.73 20.44 -25.00
CA HIS A 264 18.29 19.66 -23.91
C HIS A 264 17.45 18.39 -23.67
N PHE A 265 18.12 17.28 -23.37
CA PHE A 265 17.49 16.02 -23.00
C PHE A 265 18.41 15.20 -22.10
N TRP A 266 17.84 14.20 -21.42
CA TRP A 266 18.58 13.26 -20.59
C TRP A 266 18.79 11.95 -21.32
N SER A 267 19.94 11.32 -21.10
CA SER A 267 20.29 10.00 -21.64
C SER A 267 21.01 9.15 -20.60
N PHE A 268 20.92 7.82 -20.70
CA PHE A 268 21.78 6.92 -19.92
C PHE A 268 23.20 6.79 -20.49
N SER A 269 23.45 7.34 -21.69
CA SER A 269 24.76 7.40 -22.34
C SER A 269 25.22 8.84 -22.49
N SER A 270 26.49 9.10 -22.15
CA SER A 270 27.12 10.41 -22.33
C SER A 270 27.38 10.77 -23.80
N ASP A 271 27.36 9.78 -24.70
CA ASP A 271 27.68 9.96 -26.12
C ASP A 271 26.45 10.22 -26.99
N GLU A 272 25.25 10.19 -26.40
CA GLU A 272 24.00 10.39 -27.12
C GLU A 272 23.86 11.84 -27.62
N LYS A 273 23.62 12.00 -28.92
CA LYS A 273 23.61 13.31 -29.59
C LYS A 273 22.27 13.63 -30.24
N GLN A 274 21.33 12.68 -30.24
CA GLN A 274 20.01 12.87 -30.82
C GLN A 274 18.92 12.61 -29.77
N CYS A 275 18.02 13.57 -29.59
CA CYS A 275 16.94 13.39 -28.63
C CYS A 275 15.90 12.35 -29.13
N PRO A 276 15.15 11.70 -28.22
CA PRO A 276 14.16 10.68 -28.56
C PRO A 276 13.13 11.15 -29.60
N LEU A 277 12.71 12.43 -29.53
CA LEU A 277 11.78 12.99 -30.50
C LEU A 277 12.39 13.03 -31.91
N CYS A 278 13.62 13.55 -32.05
CA CYS A 278 14.28 13.62 -33.35
C CYS A 278 14.68 12.25 -33.89
N PHE A 279 14.94 11.26 -33.03
CA PHE A 279 15.24 9.89 -33.46
C PHE A 279 14.02 9.23 -34.13
N HIS A 280 12.82 9.41 -33.56
CA HIS A 280 11.60 8.81 -34.10
C HIS A 280 10.97 9.56 -35.28
N HIS A 281 11.42 10.78 -35.58
CA HIS A 281 10.99 11.54 -36.76
C HIS A 281 12.04 11.44 -37.89
N GLN A 282 11.83 10.55 -38.86
CA GLN A 282 12.68 10.46 -40.06
C GLN A 282 12.52 11.66 -41.02
N TYR A 283 11.48 12.49 -40.87
CA TYR A 283 11.28 13.68 -41.69
C TYR A 283 10.99 14.90 -40.80
N GLY A 284 11.83 15.93 -40.95
CA GLY A 284 11.74 17.16 -40.18
C GLY A 284 10.42 17.90 -40.41
N MET A 285 9.48 17.79 -39.48
CA MET A 285 8.41 18.78 -39.37
C MET A 285 8.94 20.03 -38.67
N ARG A 286 9.81 20.77 -39.36
CA ARG A 286 9.84 22.23 -39.25
C ARG A 286 9.26 22.74 -40.55
N ASN A 287 7.98 23.06 -40.55
CA ASN A 287 7.41 23.91 -41.59
C ASN A 287 8.03 25.32 -41.39
N PRO A 288 8.91 25.82 -42.29
CA PRO A 288 9.48 27.15 -42.14
C PRO A 288 8.46 28.26 -42.46
N ALA A 289 7.23 27.93 -42.88
CA ALA A 289 6.20 28.89 -43.27
C ALA A 289 5.31 29.39 -42.12
N CYS A 290 5.81 29.39 -40.88
CA CYS A 290 5.17 30.04 -39.72
C CYS A 290 6.10 31.08 -39.09
N CYS A 291 6.75 31.87 -39.93
CA CYS A 291 7.24 33.21 -39.59
C CYS A 291 6.43 34.22 -40.38
#